data_AF-K7U1Q0-F1
#
_entry.id   AF-K7U1Q0-F1
#
_cell.length_a   1.000
_cell.length_b   1.000
_cell.length_c   1.000
_cell.angle_alpha   90.00
_cell.angle_beta   90.00
_cell.angle_gamma   90.00
#
_symmetry.space_group_name_H-M   'P 1'
#
loop_
_entity.id
_entity.type
_entity.pdbx_description
1 polymer ?
#
loop_
_entity_poly.entity_id
_entity_poly.type
_entity_poly.pdbx_seq_one_letter_code
_entity_poly.pdbx_strand_id
1 'polypeptide(L)'
;ITLQAGGNLITNNINFGAGSTLEFNGPLDGGGNIITYGFKGAIVNGNNATLNVNTKLLIAYDPTAGTIATINIKADNNFAFDASAGDVTILNGQAIVFEDANSILTLSNLTGGGVNNILLAADLAAPGANEGQLIFDGGVNGLNIGSNVAGTVRNIGNAGGNKFENLFINHVVTITDDVNLGIHDLVINDNADFTSSTAFNADAIQINNATYRIDANGGDLNVPAANIEFAHADAELVLQNSSNANDRTITLGADIDPNNDDEGIVTLNSVNAGRKLTIDGGVTFGRAKRLQAIKFQGAGNLGTVGITFNTANIELDTTGVLELGATTANVTLINDAVQLTQTGNIGGFLDFNAKNGTVTLNNNVNVAGAVQNTGGTNGTLIALGASNLNSVNGIAMLKVGAGAVSITKGGNTSITEIQGNGTALLTLPANFNLTGSINKTGGQALKLNFTNGGSVSGVVGTAANSVGDITTAGATSFASSVNAKGTATLSGTTSFADTFTNTGAVTLAKGSITNFAKNVTATSFAANGATINFG
;
A
#
# COMPACT_ATOMS: atom_id res chain seq x y z
N ILE A 1 31.03 -34.17 34.78
CA ILE A 1 29.92 -34.85 35.49
C ILE A 1 28.71 -34.79 34.58
N THR A 2 27.97 -35.88 34.40
CA THR A 2 26.73 -35.88 33.60
C THR A 2 25.53 -36.02 34.54
N LEU A 3 24.63 -35.04 34.50
CA LEU A 3 23.33 -35.11 35.19
C LEU A 3 22.25 -35.38 34.14
N GLN A 4 21.32 -36.28 34.47
CA GLN A 4 20.17 -36.59 33.61
C GLN A 4 18.88 -36.12 34.26
N ALA A 5 18.09 -35.36 33.51
CA ALA A 5 16.75 -34.94 33.87
C ALA A 5 15.74 -35.71 33.01
N GLY A 6 14.92 -36.54 33.64
CA GLY A 6 13.79 -37.22 32.98
C GLY A 6 12.52 -36.37 32.91
N GLY A 7 12.60 -35.09 33.27
CA GLY A 7 11.45 -34.20 33.45
C GLY A 7 11.83 -32.73 33.56
N ASN A 8 10.89 -31.90 34.01
CA ASN A 8 11.16 -30.49 34.31
C ASN A 8 12.31 -30.38 35.32
N LEU A 9 13.23 -29.44 35.09
CA LEU A 9 14.24 -29.05 36.07
C LEU A 9 13.92 -27.64 36.55
N ILE A 10 13.43 -27.53 37.78
CA ILE A 10 13.02 -26.27 38.40
C ILE A 10 13.84 -26.07 39.67
N THR A 11 14.71 -25.10 39.66
CA THR A 11 15.59 -24.75 40.78
C THR A 11 15.90 -23.25 40.73
N ASN A 12 16.42 -22.70 41.81
CA ASN A 12 16.82 -21.29 41.86
C ASN A 12 18.11 -21.05 41.07
N ASN A 13 19.12 -21.91 41.26
CA ASN A 13 20.44 -21.78 40.63
C ASN A 13 20.93 -23.14 40.12
N ILE A 14 21.69 -23.10 39.02
CA ILE A 14 22.33 -24.25 38.37
C ILE A 14 23.78 -23.88 38.10
N ASN A 15 24.71 -24.45 38.85
CA ASN A 15 26.13 -24.15 38.71
C ASN A 15 26.85 -25.27 37.96
N PHE A 16 27.36 -24.97 36.77
CA PHE A 16 28.13 -25.92 35.99
C PHE A 16 29.61 -25.87 36.37
N GLY A 17 30.10 -26.98 36.92
CA GLY A 17 31.54 -27.20 37.05
C GLY A 17 32.21 -27.40 35.68
N ALA A 18 33.53 -27.29 35.60
CA ALA A 18 34.30 -27.52 34.38
C ALA A 18 33.95 -28.87 33.71
N GLY A 19 33.55 -28.85 32.43
CA GLY A 19 33.20 -30.06 31.66
C GLY A 19 31.96 -30.79 32.18
N SER A 20 30.98 -30.05 32.69
CA SER A 20 29.72 -30.63 33.17
C SER A 20 28.68 -30.69 32.06
N THR A 21 27.97 -31.82 32.01
CA THR A 21 26.92 -32.09 31.02
C THR A 21 25.58 -32.24 31.73
N LEU A 22 24.56 -31.59 31.21
CA LEU A 22 23.17 -31.81 31.58
C LEU A 22 22.42 -32.40 30.39
N GLU A 23 21.69 -33.48 30.61
CA GLU A 23 20.97 -34.19 29.56
C GLU A 23 19.49 -34.29 29.92
N PHE A 24 18.62 -33.82 29.02
CA PHE A 24 17.17 -33.96 29.17
C PHE A 24 16.68 -35.14 28.33
N ASN A 25 16.32 -36.25 28.98
CA ASN A 25 15.84 -37.48 28.34
C ASN A 25 14.33 -37.68 28.54
N GLY A 26 13.57 -36.60 28.42
CA GLY A 26 12.13 -36.61 28.71
C GLY A 26 11.35 -37.43 27.67
N PRO A 27 10.58 -38.46 28.07
CA PRO A 27 9.77 -39.24 27.13
C PRO A 27 8.60 -38.41 26.56
N LEU A 28 7.96 -38.93 25.52
CA LEU A 28 6.59 -38.53 25.14
C LEU A 28 5.61 -38.91 26.26
N ASP A 29 4.39 -38.36 26.23
CA ASP A 29 3.34 -38.85 27.13
C ASP A 29 2.93 -40.30 26.77
N GLY A 30 2.18 -40.94 27.66
CA GLY A 30 1.71 -42.33 27.46
C GLY A 30 0.80 -42.54 26.25
N GLY A 31 0.40 -41.47 25.55
CA GLY A 31 -0.37 -41.48 24.30
C GLY A 31 0.43 -41.05 23.06
N GLY A 32 1.72 -40.75 23.21
CA GLY A 32 2.60 -40.31 22.11
C GLY A 32 2.58 -38.80 21.84
N ASN A 33 1.95 -37.97 22.68
CA ASN A 33 1.96 -36.52 22.51
C ASN A 33 3.26 -35.90 23.06
N ILE A 34 3.61 -34.74 22.49
CA ILE A 34 4.76 -33.94 22.92
C ILE A 34 4.53 -33.42 24.33
N ILE A 35 5.47 -33.70 25.23
CA ILE A 35 5.53 -33.08 26.56
C ILE A 35 6.46 -31.87 26.49
N THR A 36 5.99 -30.73 26.99
CA THR A 36 6.83 -29.53 27.20
C THR A 36 7.61 -29.68 28.50
N TYR A 37 8.94 -29.66 28.41
CA TYR A 37 9.82 -29.65 29.58
C TYR A 37 10.37 -28.25 29.85
N GLY A 38 10.31 -27.81 31.10
CA GLY A 38 10.85 -26.54 31.55
C GLY A 38 12.23 -26.70 32.19
N PHE A 39 13.16 -25.89 31.72
CA PHE A 39 14.47 -25.66 32.32
C PHE A 39 14.46 -24.28 32.99
N LYS A 40 14.25 -24.28 34.32
CA LYS A 40 14.06 -23.08 35.14
C LYS A 40 15.14 -23.00 36.21
N GLY A 41 15.90 -21.91 36.19
CA GLY A 41 16.90 -21.57 37.20
C GLY A 41 18.06 -20.79 36.60
N ALA A 42 18.63 -19.88 37.39
CA ALA A 42 19.74 -19.07 36.95
C ALA A 42 21.00 -19.93 36.78
N ILE A 43 21.59 -19.87 35.59
CA ILE A 43 22.78 -20.60 35.20
C ILE A 43 24.02 -19.82 35.60
N VAL A 44 24.87 -20.47 36.38
CA VAL A 44 26.17 -19.98 36.81
C VAL A 44 27.24 -20.83 36.13
N ASN A 45 28.30 -20.18 35.64
CA ASN A 45 29.39 -20.82 34.89
C ASN A 45 28.90 -21.59 33.64
N GLY A 46 27.89 -21.06 32.95
CA GLY A 46 27.33 -21.67 31.72
C GLY A 46 28.39 -21.90 30.64
N ASN A 47 29.46 -21.10 30.62
CA ASN A 47 30.60 -21.27 29.72
C ASN A 47 31.37 -22.61 29.90
N ASN A 48 31.07 -23.38 30.94
CA ASN A 48 31.60 -24.73 31.16
C ASN A 48 30.59 -25.84 30.84
N ALA A 49 29.37 -25.48 30.44
CA ALA A 49 28.21 -26.36 30.35
C ALA A 49 28.02 -26.93 28.95
N THR A 50 27.74 -28.23 28.89
CA THR A 50 27.12 -28.89 27.74
C THR A 50 25.68 -29.27 28.07
N LEU A 51 24.72 -28.82 27.28
CA LEU A 51 23.32 -29.21 27.37
C LEU A 51 22.98 -30.16 26.21
N ASN A 52 22.51 -31.37 26.51
CA ASN A 52 21.98 -32.31 25.52
C ASN A 52 20.45 -32.32 25.59
N VAL A 53 19.81 -31.95 24.48
CA VAL A 53 18.35 -31.88 24.35
C VAL A 53 17.84 -33.14 23.66
N ASN A 54 17.60 -34.18 24.46
CA ASN A 54 17.09 -35.47 24.00
C ASN A 54 15.58 -35.60 24.28
N THR A 55 14.85 -34.50 24.14
CA THR A 55 13.40 -34.43 24.38
C THR A 55 12.74 -33.56 23.32
N LYS A 56 11.47 -33.86 22.99
CA LYS A 56 10.77 -33.21 21.88
C LYS A 56 10.64 -31.70 22.02
N LEU A 57 10.47 -31.20 23.25
CA LEU A 57 10.39 -29.77 23.51
C LEU A 57 10.97 -29.43 24.88
N LEU A 58 12.09 -28.70 24.89
CA LEU A 58 12.71 -28.14 26.09
C LEU A 58 12.72 -26.62 26.01
N ILE A 59 12.16 -25.95 27.02
CA ILE A 59 12.10 -24.50 27.10
C ILE A 59 12.95 -24.00 28.27
N ALA A 60 13.95 -23.18 27.96
CA ALA A 60 14.75 -22.46 28.93
C ALA A 60 14.12 -21.08 29.21
N TYR A 61 13.67 -20.87 30.44
CA TYR A 61 12.93 -19.66 30.85
C TYR A 61 13.80 -18.58 31.50
N ASP A 62 15.01 -18.91 31.92
CA ASP A 62 15.90 -17.96 32.57
C ASP A 62 16.84 -17.29 31.56
N PRO A 63 17.01 -15.96 31.58
CA PRO A 63 17.87 -15.23 30.66
C PRO A 63 19.31 -15.74 30.59
N THR A 64 19.82 -16.27 31.71
CA THR A 64 21.18 -16.82 31.80
C THR A 64 21.37 -18.11 31.00
N ALA A 65 20.31 -18.71 30.46
CA ALA A 65 20.39 -19.80 29.50
C ALA A 65 21.27 -19.47 28.28
N GLY A 66 21.28 -18.21 27.86
CA GLY A 66 22.15 -17.72 26.77
C GLY A 66 23.66 -17.85 27.06
N THR A 67 24.05 -18.20 28.30
CA THR A 67 25.45 -18.36 28.71
C THR A 67 26.02 -19.78 28.55
N ILE A 68 25.19 -20.77 28.20
CA ILE A 68 25.61 -22.18 28.06
C ILE A 68 26.64 -22.31 26.92
N ALA A 69 27.78 -22.95 27.12
CA ALA A 69 28.82 -23.03 26.08
C ALA A 69 28.41 -23.91 24.89
N THR A 70 27.74 -25.04 25.15
CA THR A 70 27.34 -25.97 24.09
C THR A 70 25.92 -26.47 24.31
N ILE A 71 25.09 -26.36 23.29
CA ILE A 71 23.72 -26.89 23.27
C ILE A 71 23.63 -27.84 22.08
N ASN A 72 23.44 -29.12 22.35
CA ASN A 72 23.25 -30.15 21.35
C ASN A 72 21.75 -30.46 21.25
N ILE A 73 21.14 -30.01 20.16
CA ILE A 73 19.74 -30.31 19.82
C ILE A 73 19.76 -31.63 19.04
N LYS A 74 19.27 -32.70 19.68
CA LYS A 74 19.23 -34.01 19.02
C LYS A 74 18.19 -34.06 17.92
N ALA A 75 18.27 -35.12 17.12
CA ALA A 75 17.35 -35.40 16.03
C ALA A 75 15.87 -35.23 16.41
N ASP A 76 15.14 -34.50 15.56
CA ASP A 76 13.71 -34.22 15.68
C ASP A 76 13.28 -33.59 17.02
N ASN A 77 14.17 -32.86 17.70
CA ASN A 77 13.89 -32.19 18.96
C ASN A 77 13.91 -30.67 18.84
N ASN A 78 13.21 -30.00 19.74
CA ASN A 78 13.13 -28.55 19.82
C ASN A 78 13.73 -28.04 21.14
N PHE A 79 14.66 -27.09 21.02
CA PHE A 79 15.14 -26.30 22.14
C PHE A 79 14.70 -24.85 21.99
N ALA A 80 14.11 -24.28 23.05
CA ALA A 80 13.65 -22.91 23.07
C ALA A 80 14.43 -22.05 24.09
N PHE A 81 14.92 -20.90 23.63
CA PHE A 81 15.16 -19.76 24.51
C PHE A 81 13.87 -18.97 24.64
N ASP A 82 13.38 -18.81 25.88
CA ASP A 82 12.20 -18.01 26.17
C ASP A 82 12.59 -16.77 26.99
N ALA A 83 12.45 -15.60 26.37
CA ALA A 83 12.73 -14.29 26.95
C ALA A 83 11.61 -13.79 27.88
N SER A 84 10.60 -14.61 28.21
CA SER A 84 9.49 -14.21 29.07
C SER A 84 9.93 -13.60 30.41
N ALA A 85 11.05 -14.05 30.98
CA ALA A 85 11.59 -13.54 32.24
C ALA A 85 12.58 -12.37 32.08
N GLY A 86 12.92 -11.99 30.84
CA GLY A 86 13.85 -10.91 30.49
C GLY A 86 14.70 -11.23 29.26
N ASP A 87 15.44 -10.23 28.79
CA ASP A 87 16.26 -10.33 27.57
C ASP A 87 17.31 -11.44 27.65
N VAL A 88 17.40 -12.27 26.60
CA VAL A 88 18.43 -13.31 26.49
C VAL A 88 19.54 -12.83 25.57
N THR A 89 20.79 -12.97 25.99
CA THR A 89 21.95 -12.76 25.11
C THR A 89 22.60 -14.10 24.80
N ILE A 90 22.59 -14.49 23.53
CA ILE A 90 23.33 -15.64 23.01
C ILE A 90 24.80 -15.24 22.88
N LEU A 91 25.68 -15.83 23.69
CA LEU A 91 27.07 -15.39 23.84
C LEU A 91 27.98 -15.76 22.65
N ASN A 92 29.08 -15.02 22.53
CA ASN A 92 30.13 -15.26 21.55
C ASN A 92 30.85 -16.59 21.85
N GLY A 93 30.96 -17.47 20.84
CA GLY A 93 31.57 -18.80 20.99
C GLY A 93 30.64 -19.86 21.60
N GLN A 94 29.35 -19.56 21.82
CA GLN A 94 28.35 -20.57 22.11
C GLN A 94 28.16 -21.47 20.86
N ALA A 95 28.27 -22.78 21.05
CA ALA A 95 28.00 -23.76 20.00
C ALA A 95 26.57 -24.28 20.14
N ILE A 96 25.69 -23.91 19.21
CA ILE A 96 24.36 -24.53 19.06
C ILE A 96 24.47 -25.53 17.92
N VAL A 97 24.44 -26.81 18.27
CA VAL A 97 24.61 -27.93 17.33
C VAL A 97 23.25 -28.54 17.04
N PHE A 98 22.87 -28.55 15.77
CA PHE A 98 21.72 -29.28 15.27
C PHE A 98 22.24 -30.65 14.79
N GLU A 99 21.78 -31.74 15.39
CA GLU A 99 22.26 -33.09 15.03
C GLU A 99 21.43 -33.76 13.92
N ASP A 100 20.42 -33.06 13.40
CA ASP A 100 19.53 -33.47 12.31
C ASP A 100 18.94 -32.23 11.62
N ALA A 101 18.61 -32.35 10.34
CA ALA A 101 17.86 -31.37 9.55
C ALA A 101 16.55 -30.91 10.22
N ASN A 102 15.87 -31.82 10.93
CA ASN A 102 14.61 -31.53 11.64
C ASN A 102 14.81 -31.00 13.07
N SER A 103 16.04 -30.78 13.51
CA SER A 103 16.29 -30.15 14.81
C SER A 103 15.84 -28.69 14.76
N ILE A 104 15.19 -28.23 15.82
CA ILE A 104 14.55 -26.91 15.86
C ILE A 104 15.16 -26.07 16.98
N LEU A 105 15.57 -24.85 16.65
CA LEU A 105 15.85 -23.81 17.62
C LEU A 105 14.71 -22.80 17.63
N THR A 106 14.08 -22.63 18.78
CA THR A 106 13.02 -21.64 19.00
C THR A 106 13.56 -20.45 19.79
N LEU A 107 13.34 -19.24 19.29
CA LEU A 107 13.57 -17.99 20.00
C LEU A 107 12.20 -17.38 20.31
N SER A 108 11.86 -17.18 21.57
CA SER A 108 10.48 -16.88 21.96
C SER A 108 10.34 -15.84 23.06
N ASN A 109 9.16 -15.21 23.14
CA ASN A 109 8.70 -14.40 24.26
C ASN A 109 7.24 -14.76 24.59
N LEU A 110 7.00 -16.01 24.97
CA LEU A 110 5.65 -16.59 25.04
C LEU A 110 4.72 -15.85 26.02
N THR A 111 5.25 -15.47 27.18
CA THR A 111 4.48 -14.96 28.32
C THR A 111 5.06 -13.70 28.95
N GLY A 112 6.07 -13.07 28.32
CA GLY A 112 6.70 -11.86 28.86
C GLY A 112 5.71 -10.72 29.03
N GLY A 113 5.92 -9.87 30.05
CA GLY A 113 5.03 -8.74 30.36
C GLY A 113 5.11 -7.56 29.38
N GLY A 114 5.98 -7.65 28.37
CA GLY A 114 6.21 -6.66 27.32
C GLY A 114 7.05 -7.25 26.20
N VAL A 115 7.47 -6.42 25.24
CA VAL A 115 8.43 -6.82 24.20
C VAL A 115 9.78 -7.09 24.86
N ASN A 116 10.32 -8.29 24.67
CA ASN A 116 11.66 -8.66 25.13
C ASN A 116 12.58 -8.96 23.95
N ASN A 117 13.88 -9.01 24.21
CA ASN A 117 14.91 -9.15 23.19
C ASN A 117 15.63 -10.51 23.28
N ILE A 118 15.96 -11.07 22.12
CA ILE A 118 17.03 -12.07 21.97
C ILE A 118 18.16 -11.41 21.20
N LEU A 119 19.33 -11.28 21.86
CA LEU A 119 20.49 -10.57 21.33
C LEU A 119 21.61 -11.54 20.97
N LEU A 120 22.16 -11.41 19.77
CA LEU A 120 23.24 -12.23 19.24
C LEU A 120 24.61 -11.58 19.49
N ALA A 121 25.51 -12.28 20.18
CA ALA A 121 26.89 -11.86 20.36
C ALA A 121 27.87 -12.38 19.29
N ALA A 122 27.45 -13.33 18.48
CA ALA A 122 28.14 -13.84 17.31
C ALA A 122 27.12 -14.32 16.27
N ASP A 123 27.59 -14.67 15.08
CA ASP A 123 26.76 -15.24 14.02
C ASP A 123 26.18 -16.60 14.46
N LEU A 124 24.91 -16.83 14.14
CA LEU A 124 24.24 -18.12 14.31
C LEU A 124 24.36 -18.90 13.00
N ALA A 125 25.34 -19.78 12.92
CA ALA A 125 25.61 -20.57 11.71
C ALA A 125 24.53 -21.63 11.48
N ALA A 126 24.15 -21.83 10.21
CA ALA A 126 23.35 -22.98 9.80
C ALA A 126 24.18 -24.28 9.95
N PRO A 127 23.57 -25.39 10.39
CA PRO A 127 24.29 -26.64 10.69
C PRO A 127 24.88 -27.35 9.45
N GLY A 128 24.33 -27.09 8.26
CA GLY A 128 24.72 -27.70 7.00
C GLY A 128 23.96 -27.06 5.83
N ALA A 129 24.14 -27.60 4.62
CA ALA A 129 23.31 -27.19 3.48
C ALA A 129 21.92 -27.81 3.64
N ASN A 130 20.86 -27.00 3.60
CA ASN A 130 19.46 -27.43 3.71
C ASN A 130 19.14 -28.15 5.04
N GLU A 131 19.74 -27.70 6.15
CA GLU A 131 19.60 -28.33 7.46
C GLU A 131 19.23 -27.30 8.54
N GLY A 132 18.43 -27.73 9.52
CA GLY A 132 18.08 -26.95 10.70
C GLY A 132 16.87 -26.03 10.46
N GLN A 133 16.01 -25.97 11.47
CA GLN A 133 14.81 -25.13 11.45
C GLN A 133 14.85 -24.10 12.57
N LEU A 134 14.33 -22.92 12.28
CA LEU A 134 14.17 -21.83 13.23
C LEU A 134 12.70 -21.50 13.44
N ILE A 135 12.35 -21.18 14.68
CA ILE A 135 11.05 -20.61 15.02
C ILE A 135 11.30 -19.33 15.81
N PHE A 136 10.78 -18.20 15.33
CA PHE A 136 10.69 -16.97 16.13
C PHE A 136 9.26 -16.79 16.58
N ASP A 137 9.05 -16.71 17.89
CA ASP A 137 7.72 -16.62 18.49
C ASP A 137 7.59 -15.38 19.38
N GLY A 138 6.88 -14.38 18.88
CA GLY A 138 6.61 -13.14 19.60
C GLY A 138 5.76 -13.29 20.86
N GLY A 139 5.03 -14.40 21.00
CA GLY A 139 3.97 -14.54 21.99
C GLY A 139 2.97 -13.37 21.94
N VAL A 140 2.41 -13.01 23.09
CA VAL A 140 1.34 -12.00 23.17
C VAL A 140 1.86 -10.58 22.97
N ASN A 141 3.09 -10.29 23.39
CA ASN A 141 3.61 -8.93 23.48
C ASN A 141 4.70 -8.59 22.46
N GLY A 142 5.16 -9.58 21.70
CA GLY A 142 6.16 -9.42 20.64
C GLY A 142 7.59 -9.75 21.07
N LEU A 143 8.45 -10.01 20.08
CA LEU A 143 9.86 -10.35 20.28
C LEU A 143 10.76 -9.55 19.34
N ASN A 144 11.89 -9.07 19.86
CA ASN A 144 12.94 -8.48 19.04
C ASN A 144 14.13 -9.45 18.89
N ILE A 145 14.62 -9.63 17.67
CA ILE A 145 15.85 -10.35 17.36
C ILE A 145 16.89 -9.34 16.87
N GLY A 146 18.02 -9.24 17.55
CA GLY A 146 19.04 -8.23 17.24
C GLY A 146 20.47 -8.57 17.61
N SER A 147 21.40 -7.67 17.34
CA SER A 147 22.78 -7.78 17.84
C SER A 147 22.89 -7.28 19.28
N ASN A 148 23.76 -7.92 20.05
CA ASN A 148 24.08 -7.45 21.39
C ASN A 148 24.98 -6.19 21.39
N VAL A 149 25.58 -5.86 20.25
CA VAL A 149 26.42 -4.68 20.07
C VAL A 149 25.86 -3.86 18.91
N ALA A 150 25.30 -2.70 19.25
CA ALA A 150 24.70 -1.78 18.29
C ALA A 150 25.62 -1.51 17.09
N GLY A 151 25.05 -1.56 15.89
CA GLY A 151 25.76 -1.33 14.63
C GLY A 151 26.71 -2.44 14.22
N THR A 152 26.79 -3.55 14.98
CA THR A 152 27.59 -4.72 14.58
C THR A 152 26.67 -5.79 14.03
N VAL A 153 26.72 -5.97 12.71
CA VAL A 153 25.91 -6.96 11.99
C VAL A 153 26.18 -8.37 12.51
N ARG A 154 25.11 -9.17 12.60
CA ARG A 154 25.08 -10.58 12.96
C ARG A 154 24.34 -11.34 11.88
N ASN A 155 24.88 -12.46 11.46
CA ASN A 155 24.23 -13.32 10.49
C ASN A 155 23.53 -14.46 11.22
N ILE A 156 22.26 -14.69 10.89
CA ILE A 156 21.58 -15.95 11.15
C ILE A 156 21.53 -16.67 9.82
N GLY A 157 22.25 -17.80 9.73
CA GLY A 157 22.58 -18.41 8.45
C GLY A 157 23.81 -17.74 7.86
N ASN A 158 23.68 -17.14 6.67
CA ASN A 158 24.81 -17.12 5.74
C ASN A 158 25.96 -16.13 6.07
N ALA A 159 26.82 -16.55 7.01
CA ALA A 159 28.21 -16.13 7.27
C ALA A 159 29.24 -17.23 6.92
N GLY A 160 28.95 -18.07 5.91
CA GLY A 160 29.78 -19.23 5.58
C GLY A 160 29.34 -20.09 4.39
N GLY A 161 28.31 -19.67 3.65
CA GLY A 161 27.74 -20.34 2.47
C GLY A 161 26.35 -20.93 2.71
N ASN A 162 26.06 -21.40 3.93
CA ASN A 162 24.84 -22.17 4.24
C ASN A 162 23.68 -21.29 4.74
N LYS A 163 22.46 -21.75 4.46
CA LYS A 163 21.19 -21.16 4.91
C LYS A 163 20.47 -22.16 5.82
N PHE A 164 19.65 -21.67 6.75
CA PHE A 164 18.69 -22.54 7.43
C PHE A 164 17.59 -22.96 6.46
N GLU A 165 17.06 -24.16 6.61
CA GLU A 165 16.00 -24.66 5.73
C GLU A 165 14.72 -23.84 5.88
N ASN A 166 14.24 -23.70 7.12
CA ASN A 166 13.00 -22.99 7.40
C ASN A 166 13.19 -21.96 8.51
N LEU A 167 12.54 -20.81 8.34
CA LEU A 167 12.21 -19.91 9.43
C LEU A 167 10.70 -19.72 9.50
N PHE A 168 10.11 -20.08 10.64
CA PHE A 168 8.71 -19.77 10.95
C PHE A 168 8.65 -18.56 11.86
N ILE A 169 7.97 -17.51 11.42
CA ILE A 169 7.63 -16.35 12.26
C ILE A 169 6.20 -16.52 12.76
N ASN A 170 6.09 -16.77 14.06
CA ASN A 170 4.85 -16.90 14.80
C ASN A 170 4.67 -15.68 15.69
N HIS A 171 3.47 -15.11 15.70
CA HIS A 171 3.18 -13.87 16.42
C HIS A 171 4.11 -12.70 16.00
N VAL A 172 4.00 -11.57 16.71
CA VAL A 172 4.69 -10.32 16.35
C VAL A 172 6.20 -10.43 16.59
N VAL A 173 7.01 -10.38 15.53
CA VAL A 173 8.48 -10.41 15.61
C VAL A 173 9.08 -9.22 14.88
N THR A 174 10.02 -8.53 15.52
CA THR A 174 10.87 -7.50 14.90
C THR A 174 12.28 -8.03 14.74
N ILE A 175 12.84 -7.93 13.54
CA ILE A 175 14.24 -8.22 13.25
C ILE A 175 14.97 -6.91 12.98
N THR A 176 15.94 -6.59 13.84
CA THR A 176 16.64 -5.30 13.81
C THR A 176 17.67 -5.20 12.67
N ASP A 177 18.20 -4.00 12.47
CA ASP A 177 19.06 -3.65 11.32
C ASP A 177 20.48 -4.14 11.36
N ASP A 178 20.85 -4.73 12.48
CA ASP A 178 22.10 -5.43 12.70
C ASP A 178 21.95 -6.95 12.55
N VAL A 179 20.86 -7.44 11.93
CA VAL A 179 20.66 -8.86 11.64
C VAL A 179 20.48 -9.10 10.14
N ASN A 180 21.30 -10.00 9.61
CA ASN A 180 21.17 -10.58 8.28
C ASN A 180 20.57 -11.97 8.37
N LEU A 181 19.67 -12.31 7.45
CA LEU A 181 19.02 -13.61 7.39
C LEU A 181 19.37 -14.34 6.09
N GLY A 182 19.97 -15.52 6.24
CA GLY A 182 20.16 -16.50 5.18
C GLY A 182 19.28 -17.71 5.43
N ILE A 183 18.12 -17.76 4.79
CA ILE A 183 17.08 -18.79 4.94
C ILE A 183 16.74 -19.34 3.54
N HIS A 184 16.31 -20.59 3.41
CA HIS A 184 15.68 -21.07 2.18
C HIS A 184 14.22 -20.60 2.16
N ASP A 185 13.39 -21.14 3.06
CA ASP A 185 11.96 -20.85 3.13
C ASP A 185 11.61 -20.01 4.39
N LEU A 186 11.10 -18.81 4.17
CA LEU A 186 10.53 -17.98 5.23
C LEU A 186 9.00 -18.11 5.22
N VAL A 187 8.41 -18.53 6.33
CA VAL A 187 6.96 -18.60 6.51
C VAL A 187 6.50 -17.63 7.59
N ILE A 188 5.61 -16.71 7.22
CA ILE A 188 5.10 -15.67 8.10
C ILE A 188 3.63 -15.98 8.43
N ASN A 189 3.38 -16.33 9.70
CA ASN A 189 2.05 -16.74 10.18
C ASN A 189 1.28 -15.61 10.87
N ASP A 190 1.94 -14.53 11.25
CA ASP A 190 1.35 -13.33 11.87
C ASP A 190 2.15 -12.08 11.42
N ASN A 191 2.57 -11.18 12.32
CA ASN A 191 3.29 -9.98 11.92
C ASN A 191 4.82 -10.12 12.02
N ALA A 192 5.51 -9.78 10.94
CA ALA A 192 6.96 -9.74 10.90
C ALA A 192 7.47 -8.39 10.39
N ASP A 193 8.17 -7.65 11.25
CA ASP A 193 8.73 -6.35 10.94
C ASP A 193 10.26 -6.45 10.78
N PHE A 194 10.75 -6.20 9.58
CA PHE A 194 12.17 -6.19 9.26
C PHE A 194 12.60 -4.73 9.12
N THR A 195 13.28 -4.22 10.15
CA THR A 195 13.82 -2.85 10.12
C THR A 195 15.20 -2.80 9.48
N SER A 196 15.62 -3.86 8.80
CA SER A 196 17.00 -4.05 8.42
C SER A 196 17.48 -3.21 7.27
N SER A 197 18.70 -2.68 7.42
CA SER A 197 19.43 -1.91 6.42
C SER A 197 20.21 -2.78 5.43
N THR A 198 20.23 -4.10 5.66
CA THR A 198 21.10 -5.04 4.94
C THR A 198 20.36 -6.29 4.47
N ALA A 199 20.94 -6.94 3.44
CA ALA A 199 20.29 -7.93 2.58
C ALA A 199 19.55 -9.04 3.33
N PHE A 200 18.24 -9.13 3.08
CA PHE A 200 17.43 -10.30 3.33
C PHE A 200 17.66 -11.32 2.21
N ASN A 201 18.10 -12.54 2.53
CA ASN A 201 18.41 -13.57 1.55
C ASN A 201 17.61 -14.85 1.82
N ALA A 202 16.30 -14.80 1.54
CA ALA A 202 15.48 -16.00 1.38
C ALA A 202 15.35 -16.42 -0.09
N ASP A 203 15.16 -17.72 -0.33
CA ASP A 203 14.85 -18.23 -1.66
C ASP A 203 13.33 -18.16 -1.93
N ALA A 204 12.52 -18.42 -0.91
CA ALA A 204 11.07 -18.26 -0.95
C ALA A 204 10.54 -17.60 0.34
N ILE A 205 9.45 -16.86 0.19
CA ILE A 205 8.73 -16.22 1.28
C ILE A 205 7.25 -16.51 1.11
N GLN A 206 6.63 -17.12 2.11
CA GLN A 206 5.19 -17.30 2.17
C GLN A 206 4.59 -16.37 3.23
N ILE A 207 3.64 -15.54 2.82
CA ILE A 207 2.85 -14.68 3.71
C ILE A 207 1.46 -15.31 3.82
N ASN A 208 1.12 -15.80 5.02
CA ASN A 208 -0.22 -16.32 5.31
C ASN A 208 -1.18 -15.16 5.61
N ASN A 209 -2.13 -15.30 6.52
CA ASN A 209 -3.00 -14.18 6.93
C ASN A 209 -2.26 -13.22 7.88
N ALA A 210 -1.27 -12.52 7.33
CA ALA A 210 -0.12 -11.95 8.03
C ALA A 210 0.37 -10.66 7.37
N THR A 211 1.14 -9.84 8.11
CA THR A 211 1.85 -8.69 7.55
C THR A 211 3.36 -8.94 7.57
N TYR A 212 3.99 -8.85 6.39
CA TYR A 212 5.43 -8.81 6.22
C TYR A 212 5.88 -7.39 5.88
N ARG A 213 6.66 -6.75 6.74
CA ARG A 213 7.14 -5.38 6.53
C ARG A 213 8.64 -5.34 6.33
N ILE A 214 9.06 -4.63 5.28
CA ILE A 214 10.45 -4.31 4.95
C ILE A 214 10.62 -2.80 5.01
N ASP A 215 11.49 -2.33 5.90
CA ASP A 215 11.71 -0.90 6.15
C ASP A 215 13.12 -0.42 5.84
N ALA A 216 13.24 0.45 4.85
CA ALA A 216 14.47 1.10 4.43
C ALA A 216 14.93 2.22 5.38
N ASN A 217 14.67 2.14 6.68
CA ASN A 217 15.00 3.20 7.64
C ASN A 217 16.52 3.50 7.67
N GLY A 218 17.32 2.43 7.83
CA GLY A 218 18.78 2.53 7.95
C GLY A 218 19.54 2.78 6.65
N GLY A 219 18.92 2.56 5.48
CA GLY A 219 19.58 2.69 4.18
C GLY A 219 18.71 2.20 3.03
N ASP A 220 19.18 2.41 1.80
CA ASP A 220 18.55 1.82 0.62
C ASP A 220 18.66 0.28 0.67
N LEU A 221 17.63 -0.41 0.18
CA LEU A 221 17.54 -1.86 0.27
C LEU A 221 17.50 -2.50 -1.10
N ASN A 222 18.16 -3.65 -1.21
CA ASN A 222 18.00 -4.57 -2.33
C ASN A 222 17.31 -5.81 -1.80
N VAL A 223 16.08 -6.05 -2.24
CA VAL A 223 15.36 -7.30 -1.99
C VAL A 223 15.66 -8.21 -3.17
N PRO A 224 16.45 -9.28 -2.99
CA PRO A 224 16.77 -10.21 -4.07
C PRO A 224 15.52 -10.89 -4.61
N ALA A 225 15.68 -11.62 -5.72
CA ALA A 225 14.64 -12.33 -6.45
C ALA A 225 14.05 -13.53 -5.68
N ALA A 226 13.56 -13.32 -4.46
CA ALA A 226 12.82 -14.33 -3.71
C ALA A 226 11.40 -14.43 -4.27
N ASN A 227 10.88 -15.65 -4.38
CA ASN A 227 9.46 -15.84 -4.69
C ASN A 227 8.64 -15.42 -3.46
N ILE A 228 7.91 -14.32 -3.55
CA ILE A 228 6.96 -13.89 -2.50
C ILE A 228 5.59 -14.43 -2.86
N GLU A 229 5.10 -15.36 -2.05
CA GLU A 229 3.81 -16.01 -2.19
C GLU A 229 2.82 -15.48 -1.16
N PHE A 230 1.68 -14.96 -1.64
CA PHE A 230 0.54 -14.65 -0.79
C PHE A 230 -0.37 -15.88 -0.71
N ALA A 231 -0.53 -16.44 0.49
CA ALA A 231 -1.38 -17.61 0.74
C ALA A 231 -2.79 -17.26 1.24
N HIS A 232 -3.10 -15.97 1.36
CA HIS A 232 -4.40 -15.46 1.76
C HIS A 232 -4.72 -14.14 1.06
N ALA A 233 -6.01 -13.79 0.95
CA ALA A 233 -6.44 -12.54 0.34
C ALA A 233 -5.97 -11.31 1.11
N ASP A 234 -5.99 -11.40 2.44
CA ASP A 234 -5.59 -10.32 3.36
C ASP A 234 -4.11 -10.38 3.76
N ALA A 235 -3.32 -11.25 3.13
CA ALA A 235 -1.88 -11.30 3.31
C ALA A 235 -1.23 -10.00 2.80
N GLU A 236 -0.38 -9.36 3.59
CA GLU A 236 0.14 -8.03 3.27
C GLU A 236 1.68 -8.00 3.21
N LEU A 237 2.22 -7.47 2.11
CA LEU A 237 3.61 -7.05 2.01
C LEU A 237 3.69 -5.52 2.12
N VAL A 238 4.39 -5.02 3.13
CA VAL A 238 4.62 -3.59 3.32
C VAL A 238 6.07 -3.26 2.95
N LEU A 239 6.24 -2.42 1.92
CA LEU A 239 7.52 -1.81 1.57
C LEU A 239 7.51 -0.38 2.07
N GLN A 240 8.42 -0.01 2.97
CA GLN A 240 8.36 1.29 3.63
C GLN A 240 9.68 2.04 3.73
N ASN A 241 9.54 3.37 3.81
CA ASN A 241 10.58 4.27 4.28
C ASN A 241 10.08 4.96 5.56
N SER A 242 10.57 4.53 6.72
CA SER A 242 10.35 5.22 8.01
C SER A 242 11.46 6.18 8.40
N SER A 243 12.49 6.36 7.57
CA SER A 243 13.58 7.30 7.84
C SER A 243 13.02 8.71 8.04
N ASN A 244 13.46 9.40 9.08
CA ASN A 244 13.13 10.80 9.31
C ASN A 244 14.09 11.77 8.61
N ALA A 245 15.19 11.25 8.06
CA ALA A 245 16.30 12.03 7.55
C ALA A 245 16.43 11.94 6.03
N ASN A 246 16.16 10.79 5.43
CA ASN A 246 16.53 10.53 4.05
C ASN A 246 15.38 9.98 3.21
N ASP A 247 15.46 10.29 1.91
CA ASP A 247 14.75 9.53 0.90
C ASP A 247 15.38 8.14 0.79
N ARG A 248 14.57 7.15 0.40
CA ARG A 248 14.99 5.76 0.33
C ARG A 248 14.49 5.08 -0.92
N THR A 249 15.30 4.16 -1.39
CA THR A 249 14.98 3.26 -2.50
C THR A 249 14.95 1.83 -2.01
N ILE A 250 13.90 1.10 -2.38
CA ILE A 250 13.84 -0.35 -2.28
C ILE A 250 13.87 -0.88 -3.71
N THR A 251 14.95 -1.56 -4.06
CA THR A 251 15.12 -2.21 -5.37
C THR A 251 14.70 -3.66 -5.25
N LEU A 252 13.74 -4.07 -6.07
CA LEU A 252 13.24 -5.44 -6.10
C LEU A 252 13.92 -6.22 -7.24
N GLY A 253 14.40 -7.43 -6.94
CA GLY A 253 15.09 -8.28 -7.89
C GLY A 253 14.18 -9.15 -8.77
N ALA A 254 12.89 -9.27 -8.42
CA ALA A 254 11.90 -10.07 -9.14
C ALA A 254 10.49 -9.48 -9.05
N ASP A 255 9.62 -9.97 -9.92
CA ASP A 255 8.19 -9.72 -9.89
C ASP A 255 7.58 -10.25 -8.57
N ILE A 256 6.46 -9.64 -8.15
CA ILE A 256 5.70 -10.06 -6.96
C ILE A 256 4.41 -10.70 -7.45
N ASP A 257 4.25 -12.00 -7.28
CA ASP A 257 3.15 -12.78 -7.85
C ASP A 257 2.35 -13.49 -6.74
N PRO A 258 1.03 -13.26 -6.61
CA PRO A 258 0.19 -14.04 -5.73
C PRO A 258 -0.06 -15.45 -6.28
N ASN A 259 -0.42 -16.39 -5.40
CA ASN A 259 -0.69 -17.78 -5.78
C ASN A 259 -1.98 -17.89 -6.61
N ASN A 260 -3.02 -17.13 -6.25
CA ASN A 260 -4.25 -17.00 -7.01
C ASN A 260 -4.57 -15.54 -7.37
N ASP A 261 -5.50 -15.36 -8.31
CA ASP A 261 -6.03 -14.03 -8.60
C ASP A 261 -6.79 -13.48 -7.38
N ASP A 262 -6.59 -12.19 -7.12
CA ASP A 262 -7.19 -11.44 -6.01
C ASP A 262 -6.73 -11.88 -4.62
N GLU A 263 -5.53 -12.47 -4.54
CA GLU A 263 -4.80 -12.66 -3.30
C GLU A 263 -3.71 -11.60 -3.12
N GLY A 264 -3.37 -11.30 -1.87
CA GLY A 264 -2.27 -10.42 -1.52
C GLY A 264 -2.55 -8.93 -1.68
N ILE A 265 -2.06 -8.17 -0.71
CA ILE A 265 -2.02 -6.71 -0.69
C ILE A 265 -0.57 -6.27 -0.64
N VAL A 266 -0.17 -5.35 -1.53
CA VAL A 266 1.13 -4.68 -1.41
C VAL A 266 0.91 -3.23 -0.98
N THR A 267 1.50 -2.87 0.14
CA THR A 267 1.46 -1.51 0.69
C THR A 267 2.79 -0.81 0.50
N LEU A 268 2.76 0.34 -0.16
CA LEU A 268 3.89 1.23 -0.37
C LEU A 268 3.75 2.42 0.58
N ASN A 269 4.61 2.49 1.61
CA ASN A 269 4.45 3.43 2.73
C ASN A 269 5.64 4.37 2.88
N SER A 270 5.46 5.66 2.55
CA SER A 270 6.45 6.69 2.88
C SER A 270 5.99 7.45 4.12
N VAL A 271 6.53 7.08 5.29
CA VAL A 271 5.94 7.46 6.59
C VAL A 271 6.00 8.96 6.83
N ASN A 272 7.17 9.57 6.63
CA ASN A 272 7.45 10.93 7.08
C ASN A 272 7.29 11.98 5.97
N ALA A 273 6.65 13.10 6.30
CA ALA A 273 6.48 14.22 5.38
C ALA A 273 7.82 14.77 4.86
N GLY A 274 7.86 15.09 3.57
CA GLY A 274 9.06 15.61 2.91
C GLY A 274 10.17 14.58 2.72
N ARG A 275 9.92 13.30 3.02
CA ARG A 275 10.74 12.16 2.56
C ARG A 275 10.07 11.49 1.37
N LYS A 276 10.81 10.62 0.69
CA LYS A 276 10.31 9.82 -0.43
C LYS A 276 10.65 8.33 -0.26
N LEU A 277 9.69 7.47 -0.59
CA LEU A 277 9.95 6.07 -0.90
C LEU A 277 9.96 5.89 -2.43
N THR A 278 11.04 5.32 -2.97
CA THR A 278 11.12 4.90 -4.37
C THR A 278 11.15 3.38 -4.44
N ILE A 279 10.30 2.79 -5.26
CA ILE A 279 10.36 1.37 -5.63
C ILE A 279 11.01 1.27 -7.01
N ASP A 280 12.06 0.47 -7.11
CA ASP A 280 12.85 0.28 -8.34
C ASP A 280 13.01 -1.22 -8.67
N GLY A 281 13.59 -1.53 -9.83
CA GLY A 281 13.83 -2.88 -10.33
C GLY A 281 13.12 -3.18 -11.65
N GLY A 282 12.22 -2.30 -12.11
CA GLY A 282 11.44 -2.51 -13.35
C GLY A 282 10.50 -3.72 -13.27
N VAL A 283 10.05 -4.06 -12.06
CA VAL A 283 9.27 -5.26 -11.78
C VAL A 283 7.76 -5.03 -11.96
N THR A 284 7.02 -6.12 -12.04
CA THR A 284 5.56 -6.15 -12.06
C THR A 284 5.03 -6.68 -10.74
N PHE A 285 4.00 -6.02 -10.21
CA PHE A 285 3.20 -6.53 -9.10
C PHE A 285 1.95 -7.19 -9.67
N GLY A 286 1.89 -8.51 -9.58
CA GLY A 286 0.83 -9.37 -10.09
C GLY A 286 1.00 -9.81 -11.54
N ARG A 287 2.19 -10.23 -11.98
CA ARG A 287 2.46 -10.59 -13.39
C ARG A 287 1.60 -11.75 -13.88
N ALA A 288 1.69 -12.92 -13.26
CA ALA A 288 0.94 -14.10 -13.68
C ALA A 288 -0.50 -14.08 -13.18
N LYS A 289 -0.68 -13.52 -11.98
CA LYS A 289 -1.93 -13.47 -11.22
C LYS A 289 -2.13 -12.09 -10.65
N ARG A 290 -3.37 -11.59 -10.72
CA ARG A 290 -3.68 -10.22 -10.29
C ARG A 290 -3.67 -10.13 -8.76
N LEU A 291 -3.04 -9.11 -8.20
CA LEU A 291 -3.12 -8.81 -6.75
C LEU A 291 -4.50 -8.28 -6.36
N GLN A 292 -4.91 -8.52 -5.11
CA GLN A 292 -6.15 -7.96 -4.56
C GLN A 292 -6.11 -6.42 -4.57
N ALA A 293 -5.04 -5.85 -4.02
CA ALA A 293 -4.89 -4.40 -3.92
C ALA A 293 -3.43 -3.94 -3.90
N ILE A 294 -3.19 -2.72 -4.38
CA ILE A 294 -2.00 -1.93 -4.08
C ILE A 294 -2.42 -0.73 -3.25
N LYS A 295 -1.80 -0.53 -2.09
CA LYS A 295 -2.08 0.58 -1.19
C LYS A 295 -0.92 1.56 -1.14
N PHE A 296 -1.22 2.84 -1.30
CA PHE A 296 -0.25 3.92 -1.13
C PHE A 296 -0.52 4.63 0.20
N GLN A 297 0.48 4.70 1.07
CA GLN A 297 0.35 5.21 2.44
C GLN A 297 1.42 6.22 2.85
N GLY A 298 1.07 6.98 3.89
CA GLY A 298 2.00 7.82 4.63
C GLY A 298 2.07 9.27 4.13
N ALA A 299 2.86 10.09 4.82
CA ALA A 299 2.93 11.52 4.57
C ALA A 299 4.03 11.94 3.58
N GLY A 300 4.97 11.04 3.28
CA GLY A 300 6.02 11.25 2.30
C GLY A 300 5.58 10.95 0.87
N ASN A 301 6.40 11.38 -0.09
CA ASN A 301 6.16 11.16 -1.51
C ASN A 301 6.45 9.71 -1.91
N LEU A 302 5.79 9.25 -2.97
CA LEU A 302 5.93 7.88 -3.48
C LEU A 302 6.36 7.91 -4.94
N GLY A 303 7.41 7.15 -5.27
CA GLY A 303 7.95 7.02 -6.62
C GLY A 303 7.90 5.58 -7.10
N THR A 304 7.14 5.32 -8.16
CA THR A 304 6.96 3.97 -8.74
C THR A 304 7.15 3.97 -10.25
N VAL A 305 8.04 4.83 -10.75
CA VAL A 305 8.33 4.92 -12.18
C VAL A 305 8.93 3.59 -12.65
N GLY A 306 8.40 3.05 -13.74
CA GLY A 306 8.85 1.76 -14.29
C GLY A 306 8.25 0.53 -13.63
N ILE A 307 7.41 0.70 -12.59
CA ILE A 307 6.67 -0.40 -11.96
C ILE A 307 5.33 -0.58 -12.64
N THR A 308 4.96 -1.83 -12.92
CA THR A 308 3.64 -2.18 -13.46
C THR A 308 2.77 -2.78 -12.37
N PHE A 309 1.54 -2.27 -12.22
CA PHE A 309 0.55 -2.81 -11.29
C PHE A 309 -0.52 -3.59 -12.04
N ASN A 310 -0.57 -4.89 -11.85
CA ASN A 310 -1.72 -5.72 -12.19
C ASN A 310 -2.46 -6.09 -10.91
N THR A 311 -3.44 -5.25 -10.57
CA THR A 311 -4.24 -5.37 -9.35
C THR A 311 -5.71 -5.08 -9.63
N ALA A 312 -6.60 -5.55 -8.76
CA ALA A 312 -8.00 -5.16 -8.82
C ALA A 312 -8.22 -3.71 -8.40
N ASN A 313 -7.54 -3.28 -7.33
CA ASN A 313 -7.78 -2.02 -6.67
C ASN A 313 -6.48 -1.29 -6.34
N ILE A 314 -6.49 0.02 -6.47
CA ILE A 314 -5.48 0.93 -5.97
C ILE A 314 -6.13 1.82 -4.92
N GLU A 315 -5.62 1.76 -3.70
CA GLU A 315 -6.10 2.52 -2.56
C GLU A 315 -5.13 3.63 -2.19
N LEU A 316 -5.63 4.86 -2.09
CA LEU A 316 -4.83 6.05 -1.82
C LEU A 316 -5.11 6.57 -0.40
N ASP A 317 -4.28 6.14 0.54
CA ASP A 317 -4.26 6.59 1.95
C ASP A 317 -2.98 7.37 2.25
N THR A 318 -2.64 8.30 1.35
CA THR A 318 -1.42 9.11 1.43
C THR A 318 -1.75 10.59 1.47
N THR A 319 -0.91 11.35 2.16
CA THR A 319 -0.90 12.82 2.11
C THR A 319 0.29 13.37 1.32
N GLY A 320 1.20 12.51 0.88
CA GLY A 320 2.29 12.87 -0.01
C GLY A 320 1.83 13.00 -1.46
N VAL A 321 2.73 13.48 -2.32
CA VAL A 321 2.49 13.54 -3.75
C VAL A 321 2.78 12.17 -4.36
N LEU A 322 1.83 11.68 -5.16
CA LEU A 322 1.94 10.44 -5.92
C LEU A 322 1.82 10.73 -7.41
N GLU A 323 2.75 10.18 -8.20
CA GLU A 323 2.64 10.09 -9.65
C GLU A 323 2.42 8.63 -10.04
N LEU A 324 1.32 8.36 -10.77
CA LEU A 324 0.93 6.99 -11.14
C LEU A 324 0.82 6.84 -12.66
N GLY A 325 1.47 5.80 -13.18
CA GLY A 325 1.39 5.39 -14.58
C GLY A 325 0.04 4.78 -14.97
N ALA A 326 -0.05 4.23 -16.18
CA ALA A 326 -1.26 3.56 -16.63
C ALA A 326 -1.63 2.38 -15.71
N THR A 327 -2.91 2.23 -15.41
CA THR A 327 -3.44 1.15 -14.58
C THR A 327 -4.74 0.62 -15.14
N THR A 328 -5.01 -0.68 -15.00
CA THR A 328 -6.31 -1.29 -15.29
C THR A 328 -7.21 -1.33 -14.05
N ALA A 329 -6.66 -1.04 -12.88
CA ALA A 329 -7.34 -1.14 -11.60
C ALA A 329 -8.38 -0.03 -11.38
N ASN A 330 -9.25 -0.26 -10.41
CA ASN A 330 -10.05 0.79 -9.80
C ASN A 330 -9.17 1.63 -8.88
N VAL A 331 -9.33 2.95 -8.90
CA VAL A 331 -8.58 3.88 -8.04
C VAL A 331 -9.53 4.50 -7.03
N THR A 332 -9.28 4.32 -5.74
CA THR A 332 -10.13 4.82 -4.65
C THR A 332 -9.34 5.66 -3.67
N LEU A 333 -9.86 6.84 -3.35
CA LEU A 333 -9.29 7.70 -2.30
C LEU A 333 -9.77 7.26 -0.92
N ILE A 334 -8.83 7.13 0.02
CA ILE A 334 -9.12 6.80 1.42
C ILE A 334 -8.85 8.02 2.32
N ASN A 335 -7.94 8.91 1.91
CA ASN A 335 -7.54 10.11 2.64
C ASN A 335 -8.02 11.41 1.95
N ASP A 336 -8.34 12.44 2.74
CA ASP A 336 -8.79 13.75 2.24
C ASP A 336 -7.68 14.56 1.57
N ALA A 337 -6.43 14.34 1.96
CA ALA A 337 -5.30 15.13 1.48
C ALA A 337 -4.67 14.58 0.19
N VAL A 338 -5.19 13.49 -0.38
CA VAL A 338 -4.59 12.82 -1.56
C VAL A 338 -4.31 13.82 -2.68
N GLN A 339 -3.06 13.84 -3.16
CA GLN A 339 -2.63 14.57 -4.34
C GLN A 339 -2.09 13.57 -5.38
N LEU A 340 -2.94 13.16 -6.31
CA LEU A 340 -2.57 12.23 -7.38
C LEU A 340 -2.32 12.98 -8.70
N THR A 341 -1.18 12.70 -9.33
CA THR A 341 -0.95 12.98 -10.75
C THR A 341 -0.93 11.68 -11.55
N GLN A 342 -1.90 11.54 -12.44
CA GLN A 342 -2.07 10.38 -13.29
C GLN A 342 -1.41 10.65 -14.65
N THR A 343 -0.41 9.85 -15.02
CA THR A 343 0.37 10.00 -16.26
C THR A 343 -0.03 9.04 -17.37
N GLY A 344 -0.77 7.97 -17.04
CA GLY A 344 -1.35 7.03 -18.00
C GLY A 344 -2.84 6.77 -17.74
N ASN A 345 -3.54 6.06 -18.63
CA ASN A 345 -4.98 5.86 -18.48
C ASN A 345 -5.35 5.09 -17.20
N ILE A 346 -6.54 5.38 -16.66
CA ILE A 346 -7.21 4.55 -15.65
C ILE A 346 -8.24 3.68 -16.38
N GLY A 347 -8.03 2.38 -16.37
CA GLY A 347 -8.91 1.38 -16.98
C GLY A 347 -10.16 1.09 -16.16
N GLY A 348 -10.04 1.10 -14.82
CA GLY A 348 -11.15 0.98 -13.89
C GLY A 348 -11.88 2.29 -13.64
N PHE A 349 -12.65 2.35 -12.54
CA PHE A 349 -13.24 3.60 -12.07
C PHE A 349 -12.24 4.44 -11.27
N LEU A 350 -12.55 5.74 -11.13
CA LEU A 350 -11.93 6.64 -10.19
C LEU A 350 -12.98 7.08 -9.16
N ASP A 351 -12.79 6.71 -7.90
CA ASP A 351 -13.71 7.03 -6.81
C ASP A 351 -13.06 7.95 -5.77
N PHE A 352 -13.63 9.14 -5.60
CA PHE A 352 -13.23 10.07 -4.54
C PHE A 352 -13.75 9.65 -3.15
N ASN A 353 -14.73 8.74 -3.05
CA ASN A 353 -15.14 8.05 -1.82
C ASN A 353 -15.36 8.97 -0.60
N ALA A 354 -16.18 10.00 -0.80
CA ALA A 354 -16.47 11.09 0.14
C ALA A 354 -15.25 11.95 0.55
N LYS A 355 -14.10 11.79 -0.09
CA LYS A 355 -12.85 12.52 0.21
C LYS A 355 -12.68 13.80 -0.62
N ASN A 356 -11.91 14.73 -0.05
CA ASN A 356 -11.60 16.04 -0.63
C ASN A 356 -10.36 16.08 -1.54
N GLY A 357 -9.75 14.93 -1.83
CA GLY A 357 -8.49 14.87 -2.58
C GLY A 357 -8.56 15.50 -3.98
N THR A 358 -7.38 15.71 -4.55
CA THR A 358 -7.20 16.23 -5.91
C THR A 358 -6.58 15.14 -6.79
N VAL A 359 -7.21 14.91 -7.94
CA VAL A 359 -6.67 14.04 -8.99
C VAL A 359 -6.43 14.88 -10.23
N THR A 360 -5.21 14.82 -10.74
CA THR A 360 -4.78 15.53 -11.95
C THR A 360 -4.49 14.51 -13.04
N LEU A 361 -5.17 14.63 -14.17
CA LEU A 361 -4.91 13.85 -15.38
C LEU A 361 -3.99 14.64 -16.30
N ASN A 362 -2.87 14.03 -16.68
CA ASN A 362 -1.99 14.59 -17.70
C ASN A 362 -2.64 14.58 -19.09
N ASN A 363 -1.97 15.17 -20.07
CA ASN A 363 -2.46 15.22 -21.43
C ASN A 363 -2.65 13.80 -22.01
N ASN A 364 -3.77 13.58 -22.68
CA ASN A 364 -4.19 12.30 -23.28
C ASN A 364 -4.47 11.17 -22.27
N VAL A 365 -4.66 11.50 -20.99
CA VAL A 365 -5.06 10.54 -19.96
C VAL A 365 -6.58 10.45 -19.89
N ASN A 366 -7.09 9.22 -19.96
CA ASN A 366 -8.52 8.89 -19.96
C ASN A 366 -8.90 8.09 -18.72
N VAL A 367 -10.18 8.15 -18.35
CA VAL A 367 -10.78 7.28 -17.32
C VAL A 367 -11.87 6.47 -18.00
N ALA A 368 -11.62 5.16 -18.17
CA ALA A 368 -12.53 4.26 -18.87
C ALA A 368 -13.72 3.83 -18.00
N GLY A 369 -13.54 3.70 -16.69
CA GLY A 369 -14.63 3.57 -15.72
C GLY A 369 -15.26 4.92 -15.36
N ALA A 370 -16.20 4.91 -14.43
CA ALA A 370 -16.83 6.14 -13.94
C ALA A 370 -15.83 6.97 -13.11
N VAL A 371 -15.90 8.29 -13.22
CA VAL A 371 -15.40 9.21 -12.19
C VAL A 371 -16.57 9.47 -11.24
N GLN A 372 -16.41 9.07 -10.00
CA GLN A 372 -17.47 9.07 -9.01
C GLN A 372 -17.00 9.52 -7.63
N ASN A 373 -17.95 9.74 -6.74
CA ASN A 373 -17.70 9.96 -5.33
C ASN A 373 -18.77 9.19 -4.55
N THR A 374 -18.45 7.97 -4.16
CA THR A 374 -19.34 7.17 -3.33
C THR A 374 -19.42 7.81 -1.94
N GLY A 375 -20.62 8.21 -1.51
CA GLY A 375 -20.86 8.76 -0.18
C GLY A 375 -20.83 10.30 -0.04
N GLY A 376 -20.68 11.07 -1.13
CA GLY A 376 -20.73 12.54 -1.03
C GLY A 376 -20.64 13.32 -2.34
N THR A 377 -20.46 14.65 -2.23
CA THR A 377 -20.11 15.53 -3.36
C THR A 377 -18.85 16.34 -3.04
N ASN A 378 -17.70 15.67 -3.08
CA ASN A 378 -16.39 16.20 -2.67
C ASN A 378 -15.32 15.95 -3.76
N GLY A 379 -14.14 16.52 -3.56
CA GLY A 379 -12.96 16.25 -4.39
C GLY A 379 -12.88 17.05 -5.69
N THR A 380 -11.67 17.15 -6.23
CA THR A 380 -11.35 17.91 -7.44
C THR A 380 -10.70 17.02 -8.49
N LEU A 381 -11.28 16.97 -9.69
CA LEU A 381 -10.64 16.40 -10.88
C LEU A 381 -10.11 17.52 -11.77
N ILE A 382 -8.85 17.43 -12.18
CA ILE A 382 -8.21 18.38 -13.10
C ILE A 382 -7.76 17.61 -14.35
N ALA A 383 -8.34 17.89 -15.51
CA ALA A 383 -7.84 17.39 -16.79
C ALA A 383 -6.93 18.47 -17.41
N LEU A 384 -5.61 18.30 -17.35
CA LEU A 384 -4.68 19.33 -17.86
C LEU A 384 -4.72 19.47 -19.38
N GLY A 385 -4.86 18.33 -20.08
CA GLY A 385 -4.90 18.24 -21.53
C GLY A 385 -6.14 17.53 -22.04
N ALA A 386 -6.03 16.90 -23.21
CA ALA A 386 -7.16 16.19 -23.79
C ALA A 386 -7.48 14.92 -22.99
N SER A 387 -8.76 14.66 -22.73
CA SER A 387 -9.20 13.51 -21.94
C SER A 387 -10.59 13.03 -22.35
N ASN A 388 -10.79 11.72 -22.33
CA ASN A 388 -12.11 11.11 -22.39
C ASN A 388 -12.47 10.55 -21.02
N LEU A 389 -13.59 11.00 -20.48
CA LEU A 389 -14.14 10.57 -19.20
C LEU A 389 -15.43 9.79 -19.48
N ASN A 390 -15.56 8.56 -18.97
CA ASN A 390 -16.76 7.75 -19.23
C ASN A 390 -18.04 8.43 -18.73
N SER A 391 -18.08 8.70 -17.43
CA SER A 391 -19.11 9.49 -16.76
C SER A 391 -18.45 10.23 -15.60
N VAL A 392 -19.02 11.37 -15.21
CA VAL A 392 -18.52 12.15 -14.08
C VAL A 392 -19.71 12.52 -13.19
N ASN A 393 -19.69 12.10 -11.93
CA ASN A 393 -20.78 12.37 -10.99
C ASN A 393 -20.29 12.42 -9.54
N GLY A 394 -20.92 13.25 -8.71
CA GLY A 394 -20.62 13.37 -7.28
C GLY A 394 -19.31 14.10 -6.96
N ILE A 395 -18.72 14.89 -7.84
CA ILE A 395 -17.49 15.62 -7.50
C ILE A 395 -17.76 17.09 -7.22
N ALA A 396 -16.94 17.71 -6.36
CA ALA A 396 -17.08 19.15 -6.10
C ALA A 396 -16.64 19.97 -7.31
N MET A 397 -15.56 19.57 -7.99
CA MET A 397 -15.01 20.37 -9.07
C MET A 397 -14.42 19.54 -10.20
N LEU A 398 -14.81 19.89 -11.44
CA LEU A 398 -14.11 19.48 -12.66
C LEU A 398 -13.41 20.70 -13.27
N LYS A 399 -12.08 20.66 -13.37
CA LYS A 399 -11.28 21.66 -14.07
C LYS A 399 -10.83 21.14 -15.44
N VAL A 400 -11.21 21.85 -16.50
CA VAL A 400 -10.87 21.51 -17.89
C VAL A 400 -9.76 22.42 -18.40
N GLY A 401 -8.59 21.84 -18.69
CA GLY A 401 -7.37 22.53 -19.10
C GLY A 401 -7.34 22.96 -20.56
N ALA A 402 -6.16 22.85 -21.17
CA ALA A 402 -5.90 23.38 -22.52
C ALA A 402 -6.26 22.40 -23.66
N GLY A 403 -6.46 21.12 -23.36
CA GLY A 403 -6.93 20.12 -24.31
C GLY A 403 -8.42 19.85 -24.21
N ALA A 404 -9.02 19.35 -25.30
CA ALA A 404 -10.45 19.07 -25.35
C ALA A 404 -10.82 17.89 -24.43
N VAL A 405 -11.86 18.08 -23.62
CA VAL A 405 -12.37 17.05 -22.71
C VAL A 405 -13.75 16.60 -23.20
N SER A 406 -13.97 15.29 -23.22
CA SER A 406 -15.26 14.69 -23.57
C SER A 406 -15.78 13.84 -22.42
N ILE A 407 -17.03 14.05 -22.03
CA ILE A 407 -17.77 13.13 -21.16
C ILE A 407 -18.63 12.26 -22.07
N THR A 408 -18.51 10.93 -21.99
CA THR A 408 -19.13 10.05 -23.00
C THR A 408 -20.54 9.60 -22.65
N LYS A 409 -20.89 9.52 -21.36
CA LYS A 409 -22.22 9.14 -20.87
C LYS A 409 -22.89 10.27 -20.11
N GLY A 410 -24.12 10.58 -20.52
CA GLY A 410 -24.97 11.61 -19.90
C GLY A 410 -25.91 11.04 -18.83
N GLY A 411 -26.92 11.82 -18.46
CA GLY A 411 -27.81 11.56 -17.34
C GLY A 411 -27.80 12.69 -16.32
N ASN A 412 -28.31 12.41 -15.13
CA ASN A 412 -28.27 13.36 -14.02
C ASN A 412 -26.86 13.39 -13.42
N THR A 413 -26.26 14.57 -13.42
CA THR A 413 -24.86 14.79 -13.07
C THR A 413 -24.77 15.80 -11.93
N SER A 414 -24.27 15.34 -10.79
CA SER A 414 -23.89 16.17 -9.66
C SER A 414 -22.41 16.57 -9.79
N ILE A 415 -22.15 17.77 -10.26
CA ILE A 415 -20.84 18.41 -10.15
C ILE A 415 -21.10 19.80 -9.62
N THR A 416 -20.56 20.17 -8.47
CA THR A 416 -20.88 21.50 -7.88
C THR A 416 -20.46 22.62 -8.83
N GLU A 417 -19.26 22.53 -9.39
CA GLU A 417 -18.81 23.46 -10.42
C GLU A 417 -17.88 22.82 -11.47
N ILE A 418 -18.11 23.17 -12.74
CA ILE A 418 -17.16 22.94 -13.83
C ILE A 418 -16.44 24.24 -14.13
N GLN A 419 -15.11 24.23 -14.19
CA GLN A 419 -14.30 25.41 -14.51
C GLN A 419 -13.39 25.20 -15.70
N GLY A 420 -13.23 26.24 -16.51
CA GLY A 420 -12.11 26.35 -17.43
C GLY A 420 -10.82 26.61 -16.67
N ASN A 421 -9.89 25.65 -16.67
CA ASN A 421 -8.47 25.90 -16.38
C ASN A 421 -7.69 26.23 -17.67
N GLY A 422 -8.35 26.06 -18.83
CA GLY A 422 -7.97 26.58 -20.14
C GLY A 422 -9.21 27.02 -20.93
N THR A 423 -9.03 27.27 -22.22
CA THR A 423 -10.11 27.71 -23.14
C THR A 423 -10.55 26.59 -24.11
N ALA A 424 -10.27 25.33 -23.75
CA ALA A 424 -10.55 24.19 -24.60
C ALA A 424 -12.05 23.87 -24.66
N LEU A 425 -12.40 22.90 -25.49
CA LEU A 425 -13.77 22.40 -25.64
C LEU A 425 -14.09 21.37 -24.57
N LEU A 426 -15.17 21.57 -23.83
CA LEU A 426 -15.86 20.53 -23.09
C LEU A 426 -17.05 20.01 -23.90
N THR A 427 -16.99 18.74 -24.29
CA THR A 427 -18.09 18.06 -24.98
C THR A 427 -18.94 17.31 -23.97
N LEU A 428 -20.22 17.68 -23.94
CA LEU A 428 -21.23 17.15 -23.05
C LEU A 428 -22.14 16.19 -23.84
N PRO A 429 -22.37 14.97 -23.34
CA PRO A 429 -23.11 13.94 -24.04
C PRO A 429 -24.62 14.23 -24.04
N ALA A 430 -25.38 13.41 -24.76
CA ALA A 430 -26.83 13.50 -24.81
C ALA A 430 -27.45 13.45 -23.40
N ASN A 431 -28.44 14.30 -23.16
CA ASN A 431 -29.18 14.37 -21.88
C ASN A 431 -28.29 14.62 -20.65
N PHE A 432 -27.21 15.40 -20.79
CA PHE A 432 -26.37 15.79 -19.65
C PHE A 432 -27.09 16.84 -18.79
N ASN A 433 -27.57 16.45 -17.61
CA ASN A 433 -28.34 17.29 -16.69
C ASN A 433 -27.50 17.66 -15.47
N LEU A 434 -26.83 18.81 -15.52
CA LEU A 434 -25.96 19.30 -14.47
C LEU A 434 -26.75 20.03 -13.37
N THR A 435 -26.61 19.58 -12.12
CA THR A 435 -27.22 20.25 -10.95
C THR A 435 -26.42 21.46 -10.44
N GLY A 436 -25.13 21.55 -10.80
CA GLY A 436 -24.25 22.64 -10.41
C GLY A 436 -24.09 23.73 -11.46
N SER A 437 -22.99 24.47 -11.34
CA SER A 437 -22.69 25.66 -12.15
C SER A 437 -21.50 25.44 -13.08
N ILE A 438 -21.33 26.34 -14.04
CA ILE A 438 -20.15 26.37 -14.92
C ILE A 438 -19.53 27.76 -14.80
N ASN A 439 -18.23 27.87 -14.55
CA ASN A 439 -17.49 29.13 -14.41
C ASN A 439 -18.19 30.18 -13.49
N LYS A 440 -18.71 29.75 -12.35
CA LYS A 440 -19.40 30.64 -11.42
C LYS A 440 -18.40 31.38 -10.54
N THR A 441 -17.55 30.63 -9.84
CA THR A 441 -16.61 31.18 -8.87
C THR A 441 -15.27 31.55 -9.50
N GLY A 442 -14.96 31.02 -10.68
CA GLY A 442 -13.71 31.30 -11.39
C GLY A 442 -13.64 30.59 -12.74
N GLY A 443 -12.50 30.72 -13.42
CA GLY A 443 -12.16 29.97 -14.62
C GLY A 443 -11.97 30.82 -15.88
N GLN A 444 -11.19 30.29 -16.81
CA GLN A 444 -11.03 30.82 -18.16
C GLN A 444 -12.25 30.49 -19.02
N ALA A 445 -12.31 31.07 -20.23
CA ALA A 445 -13.44 30.99 -21.14
C ALA A 445 -13.63 29.59 -21.76
N LEU A 446 -14.13 28.65 -20.95
CA LEU A 446 -14.38 27.27 -21.34
C LEU A 446 -15.42 27.22 -22.46
N LYS A 447 -15.12 26.51 -23.55
CA LYS A 447 -16.08 26.31 -24.64
C LYS A 447 -16.96 25.11 -24.32
N LEU A 448 -18.26 25.23 -24.59
CA LEU A 448 -19.26 24.22 -24.24
C LEU A 448 -19.92 23.67 -25.50
N ASN A 449 -20.04 22.35 -25.60
CA ASN A 449 -20.77 21.69 -26.68
C ASN A 449 -21.73 20.63 -26.13
N PHE A 450 -23.02 20.94 -26.15
CA PHE A 450 -24.09 20.01 -25.81
C PHE A 450 -24.53 19.24 -27.06
N THR A 451 -24.14 17.97 -27.13
CA THR A 451 -24.24 17.17 -28.37
C THR A 451 -25.66 16.75 -28.75
N ASN A 452 -26.54 16.53 -27.77
CA ASN A 452 -27.94 16.19 -28.01
C ASN A 452 -28.79 16.36 -26.74
N GLY A 453 -29.00 17.62 -26.35
CA GLY A 453 -29.82 18.01 -25.22
C GLY A 453 -29.16 17.87 -23.86
N GLY A 454 -29.87 18.34 -22.84
CA GLY A 454 -29.38 18.40 -21.46
C GLY A 454 -29.90 19.63 -20.71
N SER A 455 -29.39 19.83 -19.51
CA SER A 455 -29.74 20.98 -18.69
C SER A 455 -28.60 21.43 -17.79
N VAL A 456 -28.59 22.71 -17.44
CA VAL A 456 -27.75 23.25 -16.36
C VAL A 456 -28.64 24.04 -15.42
N SER A 457 -28.73 23.63 -14.15
CA SER A 457 -29.56 24.33 -13.17
C SER A 457 -28.85 25.52 -12.52
N GLY A 458 -27.51 25.47 -12.43
CA GLY A 458 -26.71 26.56 -11.89
C GLY A 458 -26.39 27.66 -12.89
N VAL A 459 -25.60 28.64 -12.44
CA VAL A 459 -25.13 29.76 -13.25
C VAL A 459 -24.14 29.24 -14.29
N VAL A 460 -24.23 29.72 -15.54
CA VAL A 460 -23.26 29.42 -16.61
C VAL A 460 -22.50 30.69 -16.96
N GLY A 461 -21.34 30.85 -16.35
CA GLY A 461 -20.52 32.04 -16.46
C GLY A 461 -21.07 33.23 -15.67
N THR A 462 -20.17 34.14 -15.29
CA THR A 462 -20.50 35.45 -14.72
C THR A 462 -19.90 36.55 -15.58
N ALA A 463 -20.17 37.82 -15.27
CA ALA A 463 -19.52 38.93 -15.97
C ALA A 463 -17.98 38.92 -15.83
N ALA A 464 -17.47 38.44 -14.70
CA ALA A 464 -16.03 38.28 -14.48
C ALA A 464 -15.47 36.99 -15.10
N ASN A 465 -16.27 35.92 -15.11
CA ASN A 465 -15.86 34.57 -15.50
C ASN A 465 -16.76 34.03 -16.62
N SER A 466 -16.89 34.76 -17.74
CA SER A 466 -17.74 34.32 -18.85
C SER A 466 -17.25 33.00 -19.44
N VAL A 467 -18.18 32.14 -19.87
CA VAL A 467 -17.83 30.98 -20.70
C VAL A 467 -17.46 31.43 -22.12
N GLY A 468 -16.79 30.55 -22.87
CA GLY A 468 -16.37 30.78 -24.24
C GLY A 468 -17.51 30.57 -25.24
N ASP A 469 -17.23 29.81 -26.31
CA ASP A 469 -18.24 29.42 -27.28
C ASP A 469 -19.28 28.50 -26.63
N ILE A 470 -20.55 28.60 -27.04
CA ILE A 470 -21.61 27.68 -26.64
C ILE A 470 -22.22 27.09 -27.90
N THR A 471 -22.25 25.77 -27.99
CA THR A 471 -22.97 25.03 -29.03
C THR A 471 -24.01 24.14 -28.38
N THR A 472 -25.25 24.21 -28.86
CA THR A 472 -26.34 23.32 -28.43
C THR A 472 -26.91 22.56 -29.61
N ALA A 473 -27.34 21.33 -29.34
CA ALA A 473 -28.18 20.50 -30.18
C ALA A 473 -29.23 19.80 -29.30
N GLY A 474 -30.33 19.31 -29.89
CA GLY A 474 -31.42 18.70 -29.14
C GLY A 474 -32.15 19.69 -28.21
N ALA A 475 -32.82 19.17 -27.17
CA ALA A 475 -33.51 19.99 -26.17
C ALA A 475 -32.56 20.38 -25.02
N THR A 476 -32.12 21.65 -24.97
CA THR A 476 -31.17 22.16 -23.97
C THR A 476 -31.82 23.25 -23.11
N SER A 477 -31.65 23.20 -21.80
CA SER A 477 -32.18 24.22 -20.88
C SER A 477 -31.14 24.79 -19.92
N PHE A 478 -31.22 26.10 -19.69
CA PHE A 478 -30.42 26.82 -18.71
C PHE A 478 -31.38 27.45 -17.70
N ALA A 479 -31.39 26.94 -16.47
CA ALA A 479 -32.34 27.39 -15.45
C ALA A 479 -31.92 28.70 -14.76
N SER A 480 -30.66 29.10 -14.93
CA SER A 480 -30.09 30.32 -14.35
C SER A 480 -29.43 31.21 -15.40
N SER A 481 -28.78 32.29 -14.96
CA SER A 481 -28.15 33.25 -15.85
C SER A 481 -27.02 32.63 -16.65
N VAL A 482 -26.92 33.02 -17.91
CA VAL A 482 -25.86 32.61 -18.82
C VAL A 482 -25.06 33.84 -19.27
N ASN A 483 -23.76 33.83 -19.04
CA ASN A 483 -22.81 34.84 -19.50
C ASN A 483 -21.70 34.21 -20.34
N ALA A 484 -21.72 34.48 -21.63
CA ALA A 484 -20.77 33.99 -22.61
C ALA A 484 -20.07 35.15 -23.34
N LYS A 485 -18.88 34.89 -23.88
CA LYS A 485 -18.14 35.87 -24.70
C LYS A 485 -17.70 35.37 -26.06
N GLY A 486 -17.95 34.09 -26.37
CA GLY A 486 -17.63 33.46 -27.65
C GLY A 486 -18.81 33.45 -28.63
N THR A 487 -18.70 32.63 -29.66
CA THR A 487 -19.82 32.36 -30.57
C THR A 487 -20.84 31.45 -29.89
N ALA A 488 -22.11 31.82 -29.94
CA ALA A 488 -23.20 30.96 -29.49
C ALA A 488 -23.95 30.40 -30.71
N THR A 489 -23.86 29.09 -30.94
CA THR A 489 -24.64 28.39 -31.98
C THR A 489 -25.73 27.57 -31.33
N LEU A 490 -26.97 28.07 -31.38
CA LEU A 490 -28.11 27.46 -30.70
C LEU A 490 -28.94 26.65 -31.69
N SER A 491 -28.96 25.34 -31.51
CA SER A 491 -29.73 24.40 -32.33
C SER A 491 -30.76 23.64 -31.48
N GLY A 492 -31.68 22.95 -32.15
CA GLY A 492 -32.77 22.23 -31.47
C GLY A 492 -33.70 23.17 -30.70
N THR A 493 -34.17 22.75 -29.52
CA THR A 493 -34.97 23.61 -28.63
C THR A 493 -34.07 24.07 -27.48
N THR A 494 -33.69 25.34 -27.46
CA THR A 494 -32.87 25.92 -26.38
C THR A 494 -33.74 26.85 -25.52
N SER A 495 -33.62 26.76 -24.20
CA SER A 495 -34.39 27.60 -23.27
C SER A 495 -33.51 28.25 -22.21
N PHE A 496 -33.76 29.52 -21.94
CA PHE A 496 -33.12 30.31 -20.89
C PHE A 496 -34.20 30.82 -19.93
N ALA A 497 -34.20 30.32 -18.70
CA ALA A 497 -35.16 30.73 -17.67
C ALA A 497 -34.78 32.05 -16.99
N ASP A 498 -33.55 32.51 -17.17
CA ASP A 498 -33.05 33.79 -16.68
C ASP A 498 -32.31 34.56 -17.80
N THR A 499 -31.51 35.55 -17.40
CA THR A 499 -30.80 36.47 -18.27
C THR A 499 -29.78 35.74 -19.14
N PHE A 500 -29.83 35.98 -20.45
CA PHE A 500 -28.82 35.53 -21.40
C PHE A 500 -27.98 36.73 -21.86
N THR A 501 -26.69 36.70 -21.60
CA THR A 501 -25.71 37.70 -22.08
C THR A 501 -24.64 36.99 -22.90
N ASN A 502 -24.48 37.41 -24.16
CA ASN A 502 -23.38 36.95 -25.01
C ASN A 502 -22.69 38.12 -25.71
N THR A 503 -21.41 38.35 -25.46
CA THR A 503 -20.69 39.44 -26.14
C THR A 503 -20.18 39.05 -27.55
N GLY A 504 -20.27 37.77 -27.94
CA GLY A 504 -19.98 37.33 -29.29
C GLY A 504 -21.23 37.22 -30.19
N ALA A 505 -21.03 36.67 -31.39
CA ALA A 505 -22.13 36.46 -32.34
C ALA A 505 -23.05 35.31 -31.88
N VAL A 506 -24.37 35.51 -32.00
CA VAL A 506 -25.37 34.46 -31.74
C VAL A 506 -25.98 34.01 -33.06
N THR A 507 -25.83 32.72 -33.38
CA THR A 507 -26.45 32.07 -34.54
C THR A 507 -27.50 31.08 -34.07
N LEU A 508 -28.72 31.24 -34.57
CA LEU A 508 -29.80 30.29 -34.35
C LEU A 508 -29.91 29.40 -35.58
N ALA A 509 -29.71 28.09 -35.39
CA ALA A 509 -29.72 27.13 -36.48
C ALA A 509 -31.11 27.04 -37.15
N LYS A 510 -31.15 26.68 -38.44
CA LYS A 510 -32.40 26.55 -39.19
C LYS A 510 -33.36 25.57 -38.51
N GLY A 511 -34.61 26.02 -38.30
CA GLY A 511 -35.64 25.21 -37.64
C GLY A 511 -35.45 25.04 -36.12
N SER A 512 -34.50 25.74 -35.49
CA SER A 512 -34.38 25.74 -34.04
C SER A 512 -35.46 26.61 -33.38
N ILE A 513 -35.72 26.35 -32.10
CA ILE A 513 -36.60 27.13 -31.23
C ILE A 513 -35.76 27.64 -30.06
N THR A 514 -35.73 28.95 -29.85
CA THR A 514 -35.03 29.54 -28.70
C THR A 514 -36.01 30.33 -27.85
N ASN A 515 -36.10 29.98 -26.56
CA ASN A 515 -37.01 30.61 -25.60
C ASN A 515 -36.19 31.45 -24.60
N PHE A 516 -36.52 32.73 -24.48
CA PHE A 516 -35.94 33.65 -23.51
C PHE A 516 -37.00 34.13 -22.54
N ALA A 517 -36.91 33.74 -21.27
CA ALA A 517 -37.87 34.14 -20.24
C ALA A 517 -37.59 35.53 -19.63
N LYS A 518 -36.36 36.05 -19.79
CA LYS A 518 -35.93 37.35 -19.25
C LYS A 518 -35.04 38.09 -20.26
N ASN A 519 -34.31 39.08 -19.77
CA ASN A 519 -33.44 39.96 -20.55
C ASN A 519 -32.43 39.18 -21.41
N VAL A 520 -32.28 39.65 -22.64
CA VAL A 520 -31.35 39.13 -23.63
C VAL A 520 -30.41 40.26 -24.04
N THR A 521 -29.11 40.02 -23.96
CA THR A 521 -28.09 40.95 -24.47
C THR A 521 -27.15 40.17 -25.38
N ALA A 522 -27.13 40.53 -26.66
CA ALA A 522 -26.15 39.99 -27.59
C ALA A 522 -25.68 41.04 -28.59
N THR A 523 -24.43 40.91 -29.05
CA THR A 523 -23.83 41.81 -30.04
C THR A 523 -24.51 41.70 -31.40
N SER A 524 -24.92 40.47 -31.79
CA SER A 524 -25.66 40.22 -33.02
C SER A 524 -26.45 38.91 -32.95
N PHE A 525 -27.54 38.85 -33.71
CA PHE A 525 -28.35 37.66 -33.91
C PHE A 525 -28.45 37.33 -35.41
N ALA A 526 -28.17 36.09 -35.76
CA ALA A 526 -28.48 35.50 -37.06
C ALA A 526 -29.53 34.40 -36.89
N ALA A 527 -30.78 34.71 -37.24
CA ALA A 527 -31.90 33.78 -37.15
C ALA A 527 -32.15 33.13 -38.52
N ASN A 528 -31.48 32.01 -38.81
CA ASN A 528 -31.49 31.35 -40.12
C ASN A 528 -32.80 30.57 -40.38
N GLY A 529 -33.96 31.21 -40.23
CA GLY A 529 -35.28 30.54 -40.22
C GLY A 529 -35.56 29.81 -38.91
N ALA A 530 -35.02 30.31 -37.80
CA ALA A 530 -35.29 29.84 -36.44
C ALA A 530 -36.49 30.60 -35.83
N THR A 531 -37.13 30.00 -34.83
CA THR A 531 -38.18 30.65 -34.02
C THR A 531 -37.58 31.19 -32.73
N ILE A 532 -37.91 32.44 -32.39
CA ILE A 532 -37.51 33.08 -31.13
C ILE A 532 -38.78 33.43 -30.35
N ASN A 533 -38.84 32.98 -29.10
CA ASN A 533 -39.93 33.30 -28.18
C ASN A 533 -39.38 34.16 -27.04
N PHE A 534 -40.06 35.27 -26.77
CA PHE A 534 -39.80 36.15 -25.62
C PHE A 534 -40.97 36.01 -24.63
N GLY A 535 -40.63 35.71 -23.39
CA GLY A 535 -41.57 35.57 -22.28
C GLY A 535 -41.95 36.89 -21.61
#